data_AF-A0A9D0H0N5-F1
#
_entry.id   AF-A0A9D0H0N5-F1
#
_cell.length_a   1.000
_cell.length_b   1.000
_cell.length_c   1.000
_cell.angle_alpha   90.00
_cell.angle_beta   90.00
_cell.angle_gamma   90.00
#
_symmetry.space_group_name_H-M   'P 1'
#
loop_
_entity.id
_entity.type
_entity.pdbx_description
1 polymer ?
#
loop_
_entity_poly.entity_id
_entity_poly.type
_entity_poly.pdbx_seq_one_letter_code
_entity_poly.pdbx_strand_id
1 'polypeptide(L)'
;MSKIPRDINGKDLSKKLKKYGYTITRQTGSHIRLSSNYMGYEHHITIPEHNPLKVGTLNAILVEISSYLKIDKKKLINELFE
;
A
#
# COMPACT_ATOMS: atom_id res chain seq x y z
N MET A 1 -9.24 12.09 13.29
CA MET A 1 -9.35 12.21 11.82
C MET A 1 -8.00 11.82 11.27
N SER A 2 -7.84 10.57 10.84
CA SER A 2 -6.53 10.01 10.52
C SER A 2 -6.08 10.58 9.18
N LYS A 3 -5.11 11.50 9.21
CA LYS A 3 -4.61 12.17 8.01
C LYS A 3 -3.68 11.22 7.26
N ILE A 4 -3.78 11.21 5.93
CA ILE A 4 -2.81 10.50 5.08
C ILE A 4 -1.44 11.19 5.26
N PRO A 5 -0.37 10.46 5.58
CA PRO A 5 0.97 11.03 5.66
C PRO A 5 1.41 11.56 4.28
N ARG A 6 2.10 12.69 4.27
CA ARG A 6 2.51 13.38 3.02
C ARG A 6 3.95 13.05 2.59
N ASP A 7 4.67 12.35 3.44
CA ASP A 7 6.11 12.11 3.42
C ASP A 7 6.45 10.62 3.31
N ILE A 8 5.52 9.78 2.83
CA ILE A 8 5.77 8.36 2.61
C ILE A 8 6.29 8.08 1.21
N ASN A 9 7.37 7.32 1.13
CA ASN A 9 7.90 6.78 -0.12
C ASN A 9 7.34 5.37 -0.40
N GLY A 10 7.46 4.93 -1.66
CA GLY A 10 6.95 3.64 -2.09
C GLY A 10 7.57 2.42 -1.38
N LYS A 11 8.85 2.51 -1.00
CA LYS A 11 9.55 1.44 -0.28
C LYS A 11 9.04 1.26 1.14
N ASP A 12 8.82 2.35 1.86
CA ASP A 12 8.33 2.31 3.25
C ASP A 12 6.85 1.90 3.30
N LEU A 13 6.05 2.31 2.32
CA LEU A 13 4.71 1.76 2.14
C LEU A 13 4.76 0.24 1.91
N SER A 14 5.63 -0.23 1.01
CA SER A 14 5.81 -1.66 0.73
C SER A 14 6.19 -2.45 1.98
N LYS A 15 7.07 -1.91 2.83
CA LYS A 15 7.44 -2.54 4.12
C LYS A 15 6.26 -2.64 5.07
N LYS A 16 5.47 -1.57 5.24
CA LYS A 16 4.30 -1.55 6.13
C LYS A 16 3.22 -2.54 5.65
N LEU A 17 3.05 -2.68 4.34
CA LEU A 17 2.09 -3.61 3.74
C LEU A 17 2.43 -5.09 3.93
N LYS A 18 3.64 -5.43 4.36
CA LYS A 18 3.98 -6.81 4.78
C LYS A 18 3.04 -7.35 5.86
N LYS A 19 2.48 -6.47 6.71
CA LYS A 19 1.46 -6.82 7.72
C LYS A 19 0.24 -7.53 7.12
N TYR A 20 -0.10 -7.21 5.87
CA TYR A 20 -1.21 -7.82 5.12
C TYR A 20 -0.72 -8.80 4.06
N GLY A 21 0.43 -9.44 4.27
CA GLY A 21 0.97 -10.48 3.39
C GLY A 21 1.51 -9.97 2.06
N TYR A 22 1.64 -8.66 1.85
CA TYR A 22 2.24 -8.16 0.61
C TYR A 22 3.74 -8.41 0.57
N THR A 23 4.18 -9.00 -0.54
CA THR A 23 5.60 -9.25 -0.84
C THR A 23 5.96 -8.66 -2.19
N ILE A 24 7.21 -8.19 -2.33
CA ILE A 24 7.70 -7.66 -3.61
C ILE A 24 7.94 -8.84 -4.54
N THR A 25 7.18 -8.90 -5.63
CA THR A 25 7.33 -9.97 -6.63
C THR A 25 8.12 -9.54 -7.85
N ARG A 26 8.16 -8.23 -8.14
CA ARG A 26 8.95 -7.67 -9.25
C ARG A 26 9.24 -6.20 -9.02
N GLN A 27 10.37 -5.72 -9.52
CA GLN A 27 10.65 -4.29 -9.68
C GLN A 27 11.18 -4.03 -11.08
N THR A 28 10.60 -3.05 -11.77
CA THR A 28 11.07 -2.60 -13.09
C THR A 28 11.17 -1.08 -13.07
N GLY A 29 12.40 -0.56 -13.16
CA GLY A 29 12.67 0.86 -12.97
C GLY A 29 12.13 1.35 -11.62
N SER A 30 11.42 2.47 -11.64
CA SER A 30 10.80 3.06 -10.44
C SER A 30 9.45 2.45 -10.07
N HIS A 31 9.07 1.27 -10.56
CA HIS A 31 7.78 0.63 -10.22
C HIS A 31 8.01 -0.71 -9.51
N ILE A 32 7.38 -0.86 -8.34
CA ILE A 32 7.45 -2.05 -7.49
C ILE A 32 6.10 -2.76 -7.56
N ARG A 33 6.11 -4.02 -7.97
CA ARG A 33 4.93 -4.91 -7.92
C ARG A 33 4.92 -5.64 -6.58
N LEU A 34 3.80 -5.52 -5.88
CA LEU A 34 3.52 -6.29 -4.67
C LEU A 34 2.41 -7.30 -4.95
N SER A 35 2.48 -8.46 -4.29
CA SER A 35 1.43 -9.47 -4.33
C SER A 35 1.10 -9.95 -2.91
N SER A 36 -0.19 -10.18 -2.64
CA SER A 36 -0.69 -10.74 -1.40
C SER A 36 -1.73 -11.81 -1.69
N ASN A 37 -1.80 -12.84 -0.85
CA ASN A 37 -2.85 -13.86 -0.82
C ASN A 37 -3.58 -13.88 0.54
N TYR A 38 -3.47 -12.80 1.32
CA TYR A 38 -3.97 -12.70 2.70
C TYR A 38 -5.47 -13.00 2.85
N MET A 39 -6.27 -12.66 1.85
CA MET A 39 -7.73 -12.91 1.85
C MET A 39 -8.12 -14.28 1.26
N GLY A 40 -7.16 -15.18 1.03
CA GLY A 40 -7.40 -16.49 0.40
C GLY A 40 -7.43 -16.47 -1.14
N TYR A 41 -7.20 -15.31 -1.76
CA TYR A 41 -7.03 -15.14 -3.20
C TYR A 41 -5.96 -14.10 -3.51
N GLU A 42 -5.35 -14.21 -4.69
CA GLU A 42 -4.28 -13.32 -5.13
C GLU A 42 -4.78 -11.89 -5.36
N HIS A 43 -3.98 -10.94 -4.90
CA HIS A 43 -4.16 -9.53 -5.15
C HIS A 43 -2.81 -8.88 -5.41
N HIS A 44 -2.76 -8.05 -6.45
CA HIS A 44 -1.53 -7.43 -6.89
C HIS A 44 -1.70 -5.93 -7.02
N ILE A 45 -0.72 -5.19 -6.49
CA ILE A 45 -0.69 -3.73 -6.60
C ILE A 45 0.66 -3.29 -7.14
N THR A 46 0.67 -2.13 -7.79
CA THR A 46 1.92 -1.51 -8.26
C THR A 46 2.13 -0.19 -7.54
N ILE A 47 3.28 -0.03 -6.90
CA ILE A 47 3.65 1.17 -6.15
C ILE A 47 4.85 1.83 -6.85
N PRO A 48 4.79 3.13 -7.18
CA PRO A 48 5.96 3.83 -7.66
C PRO A 48 6.97 4.06 -6.52
N GLU A 49 8.24 3.81 -6.79
CA GLU A 49 9.38 4.06 -5.92
C GLU A 49 9.76 5.56 -5.92
N HIS A 50 8.77 6.43 -5.71
CA HIS A 50 8.98 7.87 -5.60
C HIS A 50 9.09 8.27 -4.12
N ASN A 51 9.87 9.31 -3.85
CA ASN A 51 10.01 9.90 -2.51
C ASN A 51 9.77 11.43 -2.58
N PRO A 52 8.65 11.95 -2.07
CA PRO A 52 7.49 11.23 -1.54
C PRO A 52 6.56 10.72 -2.65
N LEU A 53 5.70 9.75 -2.31
CA LEU A 53 4.53 9.44 -3.11
C LEU A 53 3.59 10.65 -3.15
N LYS A 54 3.05 10.96 -4.34
CA LYS A 54 1.97 11.94 -4.44
C LYS A 54 0.78 11.46 -3.61
N VAL A 55 0.18 12.37 -2.84
CA VAL A 55 -0.96 12.05 -1.95
C VAL A 55 -2.11 11.39 -2.73
N GLY A 56 -2.36 11.82 -3.97
CA GLY A 56 -3.37 11.19 -4.83
C GLY A 56 -3.06 9.72 -5.15
N THR A 57 -1.80 9.41 -5.47
CA THR A 57 -1.32 8.04 -5.72
C THR A 57 -1.43 7.19 -4.45
N LEU A 58 -0.97 7.72 -3.31
CA LEU A 58 -1.09 7.04 -2.03
C LEU A 58 -2.55 6.75 -1.67
N ASN A 59 -3.45 7.72 -1.86
CA ASN A 59 -4.88 7.54 -1.60
C ASN A 59 -5.49 6.47 -2.52
N ALA A 60 -5.15 6.44 -3.81
CA ALA A 60 -5.64 5.42 -4.73
C ALA A 60 -5.20 4.01 -4.29
N ILE A 61 -3.93 3.84 -3.93
CA ILE A 61 -3.39 2.57 -3.40
C ILE A 61 -4.12 2.16 -2.12
N LEU A 62 -4.32 3.08 -1.17
CA LEU A 62 -5.01 2.78 0.08
C LEU A 62 -6.48 2.38 -0.14
N VAL A 63 -7.18 3.02 -1.08
CA VAL A 63 -8.55 2.64 -1.45
C VAL A 63 -8.59 1.22 -1.99
N GLU A 64 -7.72 0.90 -2.95
CA GLU A 64 -7.62 -0.44 -3.55
C GLU A 64 -7.35 -1.52 -2.50
N ILE A 65 -6.36 -1.29 -1.63
CA ILE A 65 -6.01 -2.24 -0.56
C ILE A 65 -7.16 -2.38 0.46
N SER A 66 -7.81 -1.28 0.84
CA SER A 66 -8.94 -1.35 1.79
C SER A 66 -10.12 -2.13 1.22
N SER A 67 -10.35 -2.03 -0.09
CA SER A 67 -11.35 -2.80 -0.82
C SER A 67 -11.00 -4.30 -0.82
N TYR A 68 -9.75 -4.64 -1.13
CA TYR A 68 -9.26 -6.02 -1.07
C TYR A 68 -9.44 -6.64 0.32
N LEU A 69 -9.03 -5.92 1.36
CA LEU A 69 -9.08 -6.38 2.75
C LEU A 69 -10.50 -6.35 3.34
N LYS A 70 -11.48 -5.75 2.64
CA LYS A 70 -12.86 -5.52 3.12
C LYS A 70 -12.89 -4.82 4.48
N ILE A 71 -12.00 -3.84 4.67
CA ILE A 71 -11.95 -3.00 5.87
C ILE A 71 -12.13 -1.54 5.50
N ASP A 72 -12.56 -0.74 6.48
CA ASP A 72 -12.62 0.70 6.29
C ASP A 72 -11.23 1.30 6.04
N LYS A 73 -11.12 2.21 5.07
CA LYS A 73 -9.85 2.87 4.71
C LYS A 73 -9.21 3.59 5.91
N LYS A 74 -10.01 4.17 6.81
CA LYS A 74 -9.51 4.83 8.02
C LYS A 74 -8.87 3.82 8.96
N LYS A 75 -9.45 2.61 9.08
CA LYS A 75 -8.86 1.52 9.86
C LYS A 75 -7.52 1.10 9.27
N LEU A 76 -7.45 0.95 7.93
CA LEU A 76 -6.19 0.66 7.23
C LEU A 76 -5.12 1.74 7.48
N ILE A 77 -5.49 3.02 7.41
CA ILE A 77 -4.57 4.14 7.65
C ILE A 77 -4.01 4.08 9.07
N ASN A 78 -4.86 3.87 10.07
CA ASN A 78 -4.41 3.75 11.47
C ASN A 78 -3.45 2.56 11.63
N GLU A 79 -3.81 1.41 11.09
CA GLU A 79 -2.99 0.21 11.24
C GLU A 79 -1.63 0.27 10.52
N LEU A 80 -1.48 1.15 9.53
CA LEU A 80 -0.23 1.33 8.78
C LEU A 80 0.61 2.48 9.33
N PHE A 81 0.01 3.54 9.87
CA PHE A 81 0.71 4.80 10.15
C PHE A 81 0.61 5.32 11.59
N GLU A 82 -0.21 4.71 12.44
CA GLU A 82 -0.24 4.95 13.90
C GLU A 82 0.40 3.77 14.64
#